data_AF-A0A2X3EJR4-F1
#
_entry.id   AF-A0A2X3EJR4-F1
#
_cell.length_a   1.000
_cell.length_b   1.000
_cell.length_c   1.000
_cell.angle_alpha   90.00
_cell.angle_beta   90.00
_cell.angle_gamma   90.00
#
_symmetry.space_group_name_H-M   'P 1'
#
loop_
_entity.id
_entity.type
_entity.pdbx_description
1 polymer ?
#
loop_
_entity_poly.entity_id
_entity_poly.type
_entity_poly.pdbx_seq_one_letter_code
_entity_poly.pdbx_strand_id
1 'polypeptide(L)' 'MQPLDKRARLQELARLLGGSEVTRNTLANAKELLAA' A
#
# COMPACT_ATOMS: atom_id res chain seq x y z
N MET A 1 14.18 13.28 3.29
CA MET A 1 13.26 12.27 2.72
C MET A 1 12.41 12.93 1.66
N GLN A 2 12.23 12.30 0.49
CA GLN A 2 11.29 12.80 -0.52
C GLN A 2 9.92 12.12 -0.35
N PRO A 3 8.80 12.81 -0.61
CA PRO A 3 7.48 12.21 -0.56
C PRO A 3 7.35 11.05 -1.55
N LEU A 4 6.66 9.98 -1.15
CA LEU A 4 6.36 8.87 -2.04
C LEU A 4 5.30 9.30 -3.07
N ASP A 5 5.51 8.89 -4.32
CA ASP A 5 4.49 9.01 -5.36
C ASP A 5 3.28 8.09 -5.04
N LYS A 6 2.19 8.24 -5.82
CA LYS A 6 0.96 7.48 -5.58
C LYS A 6 1.15 5.96 -5.62
N ARG A 7 2.02 5.45 -6.50
CA ARG A 7 2.27 4.00 -6.62
C ARG A 7 3.12 3.51 -5.46
N ALA A 8 4.15 4.27 -5.10
CA ALA A 8 5.02 3.93 -3.99
C ALA A 8 4.27 3.99 -2.64
N ARG A 9 3.37 4.96 -2.46
CA ARG A 9 2.45 4.98 -1.31
C ARG A 9 1.56 3.75 -1.23
N LEU A 10 0.96 3.36 -2.36
CA LEU A 10 0.10 2.17 -2.41
C LEU A 10 0.87 0.90 -2.05
N GLN A 11 2.07 0.75 -2.61
CA GLN A 11 2.91 -0.42 -2.30
C GLN A 11 3.35 -0.44 -0.85
N GLU A 12 3.78 0.69 -0.29
CA GLU A 12 4.22 0.73 1.10
C GLU A 12 3.06 0.45 2.06
N LEU A 13 1.86 0.96 1.78
CA LEU A 13 0.66 0.59 2.55
C LEU A 13 0.35 -0.90 2.43
N ALA A 14 0.42 -1.49 1.24
CA ALA A 14 0.18 -2.92 1.07
C ALA A 14 1.23 -3.78 1.81
N ARG A 15 2.48 -3.32 1.86
CA ARG A 15 3.57 -3.96 2.62
C ARG A 15 3.34 -3.84 4.13
N LEU A 16 2.93 -2.67 4.61
CA LEU A 16 2.60 -2.46 6.02
C LEU A 16 1.43 -3.34 6.48
N LEU A 17 0.45 -3.57 5.60
CA LEU A 17 -0.69 -4.46 5.88
C LEU A 17 -0.33 -5.95 5.79
N GLY A 18 0.52 -6.34 4.83
CA GLY A 18 0.85 -7.73 4.54
C GLY A 18 2.08 -8.29 5.27
N GLY A 19 2.88 -7.41 5.89
CA GLY A 19 4.13 -7.80 6.54
C GLY A 19 5.15 -8.34 5.52
N SER A 20 5.37 -9.66 5.53
CA SER A 20 6.38 -10.34 4.70
C SER A 20 5.97 -10.56 3.25
N GLU A 21 4.67 -10.49 2.93
CA GLU A 21 4.18 -10.73 1.57
C GLU A 21 3.11 -9.71 1.16
N VAL A 22 3.27 -9.16 -0.04
CA VAL A 22 2.26 -8.33 -0.68
C VAL A 22 1.38 -9.22 -1.55
N THR A 23 0.09 -9.29 -1.21
CA THR A 23 -0.90 -10.09 -1.94
C THR A 23 -1.90 -9.18 -2.66
N ARG A 24 -2.77 -9.77 -3.48
CA ARG A 24 -3.86 -9.02 -4.13
C ARG A 24 -4.80 -8.38 -3.10
N ASN A 25 -5.07 -9.07 -1.98
CA ASN A 25 -5.92 -8.55 -0.93
C ASN A 25 -5.28 -7.37 -0.20
N THR A 26 -3.98 -7.44 0.11
CA THR A 26 -3.31 -6.31 0.79
C THR A 26 -3.22 -5.08 -0.12
N LEU A 27 -3.03 -5.27 -1.43
CA LEU A 27 -3.13 -4.19 -2.42
C LEU A 27 -4.54 -3.62 -2.54
N ALA A 28 -5.59 -4.45 -2.47
CA ALA A 28 -6.97 -3.98 -2.48
C ALA A 28 -7.27 -3.12 -1.24
N ASN A 29 -6.95 -3.62 -0.04
CA ASN A 29 -7.12 -2.90 1.22
C ASN A 29 -6.33 -1.58 1.22
N ALA A 30 -5.10 -1.57 0.72
CA ALA A 30 -4.30 -0.36 0.61
C ALA A 30 -4.90 0.68 -0.35
N LYS A 31 -5.55 0.26 -1.44
CA LYS A 31 -6.28 1.18 -2.34
C LYS A 31 -7.49 1.81 -1.65
N GLU A 32 -8.24 1.01 -0.89
CA GLU A 32 -9.40 1.49 -0.14
C GLU A 32 -8.99 2.54 0.91
N LEU A 33 -7.92 2.28 1.67
CA LEU A 33 -7.38 3.24 2.65
C LEU A 33 -6.88 4.54 2.02
N LEU A 34 -6.43 4.52 0.76
CA LEU A 34 -5.97 5.72 0.04
C LEU A 34 -7.12 6.53 -0.57
N ALA A 35 -8.30 5.94 -0.67
CA ALA A 35 -9.50 6.56 -1.21
C ALA A 35 -10.43 7.13 -0.12
N ALA A 36 -10.21 6.75 1.14
CA ALA A 36 -10.85 7.31 2.33
C ALA A 36 -10.22 8.66 2.73
#